data_AF-A0A939I7W9-F1
#
_entry.id   AF-A0A939I7W9-F1
#
_cell.length_a   1.000
_cell.length_b   1.000
_cell.length_c   1.000
_cell.angle_alpha   90.00
_cell.angle_beta   90.00
_cell.angle_gamma   90.00
#
_symmetry.space_group_name_H-M   'P 1'
#
loop_
_entity.id
_entity.type
_entity.pdbx_description
1 polymer ?
#
loop_
_entity_poly.entity_id
_entity_poly.type
_entity_poly.pdbx_seq_one_letter_code
_entity_poly.pdbx_strand_id
1 'polypeptide(L)'
;RAEPRLRLGVAEAQQLAPLVAQWLERGSTAAELAHALLPGLPSPMHSPVAILRDRLQRKLPPVRSAPPPTAYSECAKCHDPVPRPGICRPCAGLGARTVVVGTGADATRAGIARARAALRGRHEPLIVAGSG
;
A
#
# COMPACT_ATOMS: atom_id res chain seq x y z
N ARG A 1 21.12 4.62 -6.29
CA ARG A 1 22.55 4.72 -6.70
C ARG A 1 23.40 4.42 -5.46
N ALA A 2 24.49 3.66 -5.61
CA ALA A 2 25.41 3.40 -4.49
C ALA A 2 26.21 4.67 -4.14
N GLU A 3 26.38 4.96 -2.86
CA GLU A 3 27.17 6.08 -2.34
C GLU A 3 28.50 5.53 -1.79
N PRO A 4 29.65 5.80 -2.44
CA PRO A 4 30.93 5.22 -2.06
C PRO A 4 31.39 5.57 -0.64
N ARG A 5 30.89 6.67 -0.06
CA ARG A 5 31.18 7.08 1.32
C ARG A 5 30.45 6.25 2.37
N LEU A 6 29.43 5.50 1.97
CA LEU A 6 28.64 4.61 2.83
C LEU A 6 29.04 3.14 2.62
N ARG A 7 30.34 2.86 2.76
CA ARG A 7 30.84 1.47 2.81
C ARG A 7 30.47 0.91 4.18
N LEU A 8 29.66 -0.15 4.19
CA LEU A 8 29.24 -0.84 5.41
C LEU A 8 29.73 -2.28 5.38
N GLY A 9 30.25 -2.75 6.51
CA GLY A 9 30.48 -4.16 6.77
C GLY A 9 29.20 -4.92 7.06
N VAL A 10 29.29 -6.25 7.12
CA VAL A 10 28.14 -7.13 7.39
C VAL A 10 27.52 -6.87 8.76
N ALA A 11 28.35 -6.74 9.80
CA ALA A 11 27.87 -6.47 11.17
C ALA A 11 27.13 -5.13 11.25
N GLU A 12 27.65 -4.10 10.57
CA GLU A 12 27.02 -2.78 10.51
C GLU A 12 25.68 -2.82 9.77
N ALA A 13 25.61 -3.55 8.66
CA ALA A 13 24.36 -3.76 7.94
C ALA A 13 23.32 -4.50 8.81
N GLN A 14 23.74 -5.53 9.55
CA GLN A 14 22.87 -6.25 10.49
C GLN A 14 22.34 -5.35 11.61
N GLN A 15 23.15 -4.41 12.11
CA GLN A 15 22.71 -3.44 13.11
C GLN A 15 21.63 -2.47 12.58
N LEU A 16 21.68 -2.14 11.29
CA LEU A 16 20.71 -1.22 10.67
C LEU A 16 19.45 -1.94 10.16
N ALA A 17 19.53 -3.25 9.91
CA ALA A 17 18.45 -4.03 9.32
C ALA A 17 17.09 -3.89 10.05
N PRO A 18 17.01 -3.90 11.40
CA PRO A 18 15.73 -3.73 12.10
C PRO A 18 15.09 -2.35 11.88
N LEU A 19 15.91 -1.30 11.73
CA LEU A 19 15.40 0.04 11.43
C LEU A 19 14.93 0.14 9.98
N VAL A 20 15.62 -0.50 9.05
CA VAL A 20 15.17 -0.56 7.65
C VAL A 20 13.87 -1.36 7.52
N ALA A 21 13.73 -2.49 8.23
CA ALA A 21 12.51 -3.28 8.25
C ALA A 21 11.29 -2.44 8.67
N GLN A 22 11.43 -1.62 9.71
CA GLN A 22 10.40 -0.68 10.15
C GLN A 22 9.97 0.37 9.11
N TRP A 23 10.86 0.76 8.19
CA TRP A 23 10.48 1.62 7.07
C TRP A 23 9.66 0.84 6.04
N LEU A 24 10.11 -0.37 5.71
CA LEU A 24 9.45 -1.24 4.74
C LEU A 24 8.04 -1.64 5.21
N GLU A 25 7.87 -1.96 6.48
CA GLU A 25 6.57 -2.27 7.11
C GLU A 25 5.58 -1.11 7.01
N ARG A 26 6.08 0.14 7.03
CA ARG A 26 5.29 1.36 6.82
C ARG A 26 5.06 1.68 5.34
N GLY A 27 5.45 0.78 4.45
CA GLY A 27 5.23 0.88 3.01
C GLY A 27 6.26 1.73 2.28
N SER A 28 7.43 2.00 2.88
CA SER A 28 8.48 2.73 2.17
C SER A 28 9.19 1.87 1.14
N THR A 29 9.53 2.49 0.01
CA THR A 29 10.30 1.85 -1.06
C THR A 29 11.80 2.09 -0.90
N ALA A 30 12.63 1.27 -1.55
CA ALA A 30 14.08 1.48 -1.58
C ALA A 30 14.47 2.87 -2.12
N ALA A 31 13.69 3.43 -3.05
CA ALA A 31 13.89 4.77 -3.58
C ALA A 31 13.60 5.86 -2.54
N GLU A 32 12.52 5.71 -1.77
CA GLU A 32 12.19 6.62 -0.66
C GLU A 32 13.25 6.57 0.45
N LEU A 33 13.71 5.37 0.81
CA LEU A 33 14.84 5.18 1.73
C LEU A 33 16.09 5.92 1.22
N ALA A 34 16.48 5.72 -0.04
CA ALA A 34 17.64 6.43 -0.60
C ALA A 34 17.44 7.95 -0.59
N HIS A 35 16.25 8.45 -0.92
CA HIS A 35 15.94 9.87 -0.90
C HIS A 35 15.93 10.45 0.52
N ALA A 36 15.55 9.68 1.53
CA ALA A 36 15.63 10.11 2.93
C ALA A 36 17.07 10.10 3.45
N LEU A 37 17.85 9.09 3.08
CA LEU A 37 19.15 8.79 3.71
C LEU A 37 20.35 9.44 3.03
N LEU A 38 20.34 9.65 1.71
CA LEU A 38 21.51 10.10 0.94
C LEU A 38 21.70 11.62 0.81
N PRO A 39 20.66 12.49 0.80
CA PRO A 39 20.87 13.92 0.61
C PRO A 39 21.65 14.58 1.76
N GLY A 40 22.54 15.53 1.44
CA GLY A 40 23.23 16.36 2.45
C GLY A 40 24.09 15.56 3.42
N LEU A 41 24.81 14.53 2.95
CA LEU A 41 25.74 13.79 3.80
C LEU A 41 26.89 14.70 4.25
N PRO A 42 27.22 14.72 5.57
CA PRO A 42 28.27 15.59 6.10
C PRO A 42 29.64 15.22 5.54
N SER A 43 30.53 16.22 5.51
CA SER A 43 31.93 16.07 5.14
C SER A 43 32.78 16.92 6.10
N PRO A 44 33.70 16.33 6.88
CA PRO A 44 34.07 14.91 6.88
C PRO A 44 33.02 14.01 7.56
N MET A 45 33.06 12.72 7.22
CA MET A 45 32.17 11.69 7.78
C MET A 45 33.00 10.64 8.51
N HIS A 46 32.87 10.60 9.84
CA HIS A 46 33.64 9.67 10.68
C HIS A 46 32.94 8.34 10.94
N SER A 47 31.59 8.31 10.90
CA SER A 47 30.82 7.08 11.09
C SER A 47 29.59 7.04 10.16
N PRO A 48 29.65 6.28 9.06
CA PRO A 48 28.51 6.04 8.18
C PRO A 48 27.32 5.43 8.92
N VAL A 49 27.58 4.46 9.80
CA VAL A 49 26.54 3.76 10.57
C VAL A 49 25.78 4.69 11.50
N ALA A 50 26.49 5.56 12.22
CA ALA A 50 25.85 6.50 13.14
C ALA A 50 24.89 7.44 12.38
N ILE A 51 25.32 7.97 11.24
CA ILE A 51 24.51 8.87 10.41
C ILE A 51 23.28 8.15 9.86
N LEU A 52 23.45 6.92 9.36
CA LEU A 52 22.32 6.16 8.82
C LEU A 52 21.32 5.79 9.91
N ARG A 53 21.78 5.32 11.06
CA ARG A 53 20.93 5.01 12.22
C ARG A 53 20.08 6.22 12.63
N ASP A 54 20.76 7.35 12.79
CA ASP A 54 20.17 8.62 13.19
C ASP A 54 19.13 9.13 12.18
N ARG A 55 19.42 9.04 10.88
CA ARG A 55 18.45 9.40 9.84
C ARG A 55 17.27 8.42 9.75
N LEU A 56 17.52 7.12 9.87
CA LEU A 56 16.46 6.10 9.88
C LEU A 56 15.49 6.31 11.04
N GLN A 57 15.98 6.77 12.20
CA GLN A 57 15.14 7.07 13.35
C GLN A 57 14.39 8.41 13.17
N ARG A 58 15.11 9.50 12.86
CA ARG A 58 14.50 10.83 12.79
C ARG A 58 13.55 11.03 11.60
N LYS A 59 13.82 10.36 10.48
CA LYS A 59 13.01 10.49 9.25
C LYS A 59 11.98 9.38 9.09
N LEU A 60 11.78 8.55 10.11
CA LEU A 60 10.85 7.43 10.07
C LEU A 60 9.45 7.94 9.66
N PRO A 61 8.90 7.46 8.53
CA PRO A 61 7.58 7.92 8.08
C PRO A 61 6.50 7.50 9.09
N PRO A 62 5.38 8.23 9.16
CA PRO A 62 4.21 7.75 9.88
C PRO A 62 3.71 6.44 9.26
N VAL A 63 2.97 5.66 10.06
CA VAL A 63 2.31 4.46 9.55
C VAL A 63 1.30 4.87 8.48
N ARG A 64 1.44 4.34 7.26
CA ARG A 64 0.44 4.54 6.21
C ARG A 64 -0.83 3.79 6.62
N SER A 65 -1.91 4.53 6.81
CA SER A 65 -3.22 3.91 6.96
C SER A 65 -3.58 3.19 5.65
N ALA A 66 -4.06 1.96 5.76
CA ALA A 66 -4.62 1.28 4.60
C ALA A 66 -5.76 2.16 4.05
N PRO A 67 -5.85 2.38 2.72
CA PRO A 67 -6.99 3.08 2.17
C PRO A 67 -8.27 2.33 2.58
N PRO A 68 -9.35 3.06 2.96
CA PRO A 68 -10.58 2.41 3.35
C PRO A 68 -11.01 1.46 2.22
N PRO A 69 -11.57 0.28 2.55
CA PRO A 69 -12.05 -0.63 1.53
C PRO A 69 -13.05 0.13 0.66
N THR A 70 -12.87 0.10 -0.66
CA THR A 70 -13.79 0.73 -1.59
C THR A 70 -15.16 0.07 -1.44
N ALA A 71 -16.08 0.75 -0.75
CA ALA A 71 -17.46 0.34 -0.68
C ALA A 71 -18.14 0.73 -1.99
N TYR A 72 -18.64 -0.25 -2.72
CA TYR A 72 -19.48 -0.04 -3.88
C TYR A 72 -20.95 -0.14 -3.46
N SER A 73 -21.80 0.67 -4.08
CA SER A 73 -23.25 0.55 -4.02
C SER A 73 -23.78 0.10 -5.38
N GLU A 74 -25.04 -0.32 -5.45
CA GLU A 74 -25.68 -0.65 -6.73
C GLU A 74 -26.37 0.58 -7.32
N CYS A 75 -26.28 0.74 -8.64
CA CYS A 75 -27.03 1.76 -9.36
C CYS A 75 -28.53 1.50 -9.20
N ALA A 76 -29.30 2.49 -8.74
CA ALA A 76 -30.75 2.35 -8.52
C ALA A 76 -31.58 2.03 -9.78
N LYS A 77 -30.98 2.06 -10.98
CA LYS A 77 -31.65 1.78 -12.26
C LYS A 77 -31.18 0.51 -12.96
N CYS A 78 -29.87 0.27 -13.01
CA CYS A 78 -29.30 -0.88 -13.73
C CYS A 78 -28.56 -1.88 -12.84
N HIS A 79 -28.46 -1.59 -11.54
CA HIS A 79 -27.74 -2.37 -10.53
C HIS A 79 -26.23 -2.55 -10.78
N ASP A 80 -25.65 -1.84 -11.76
CA ASP A 80 -24.20 -1.81 -11.93
C ASP A 80 -23.52 -1.19 -10.70
N PRO A 81 -22.32 -1.68 -10.30
CA PRO A 81 -21.60 -1.14 -9.16
C PRO A 81 -21.19 0.32 -9.38
N VAL A 82 -21.51 1.18 -8.42
CA VAL A 82 -21.20 2.61 -8.38
C VAL A 82 -20.43 2.98 -7.11
N PRO A 83 -19.50 3.96 -7.16
CA PRO A 83 -18.67 4.33 -6.02
C PRO A 83 -19.43 5.08 -4.91
N ARG A 84 -20.64 5.56 -5.19
CA ARG A 84 -21.54 6.23 -4.25
C ARG A 84 -22.98 5.83 -4.55
N PRO A 85 -23.88 5.75 -3.54
CA PRO A 85 -25.29 5.49 -3.75
C PRO A 85 -25.91 6.45 -4.77
N GLY A 86 -26.76 5.94 -5.68
CA GLY A 86 -27.42 6.74 -6.71
C GLY A 86 -27.53 6.01 -8.05
N ILE A 87 -27.61 6.77 -9.14
CA ILE A 87 -27.61 6.22 -10.50
C ILE A 87 -26.23 6.38 -11.16
N CYS A 88 -25.83 5.40 -11.96
CA CYS A 88 -24.55 5.44 -12.68
C CYS A 88 -24.55 6.51 -13.78
N ARG A 89 -23.35 6.96 -14.20
CA ARG A 89 -23.20 7.99 -15.25
C ARG A 89 -23.95 7.64 -16.54
N PRO A 90 -23.91 6.39 -17.08
CA PRO A 90 -24.72 6.03 -18.24
C PRO A 90 -26.23 6.16 -18.00
N CYS A 91 -26.75 5.72 -16.83
CA CYS A 91 -28.17 5.86 -16.49
C CYS A 91 -28.60 7.33 -16.30
N ALA A 92 -27.67 8.21 -15.92
CA ALA A 92 -27.87 9.66 -15.84
C ALA A 92 -27.72 10.39 -17.18
N GLY A 93 -27.40 9.69 -18.28
CA GLY A 93 -27.15 10.30 -19.59
C GLY A 93 -25.79 11.01 -19.71
N LEU A 94 -24.89 10.82 -18.74
CA LEU A 94 -23.58 11.47 -18.65
C LEU A 94 -22.41 10.61 -19.16
N GLY A 95 -22.72 9.63 -20.01
CA GLY A 95 -21.74 8.73 -20.63
C GLY A 95 -22.38 7.62 -21.48
N ALA A 96 -21.59 7.03 -22.36
CA ALA A 96 -22.01 5.86 -23.13
C ALA A 96 -21.91 4.59 -22.27
N ARG A 97 -22.86 3.67 -22.43
CA ARG A 97 -22.77 2.34 -21.83
C ARG A 97 -21.80 1.50 -22.67
N THR A 98 -20.64 1.18 -22.11
CA THR A 98 -19.76 0.15 -22.68
C THR A 98 -20.20 -1.22 -22.18
N VAL A 99 -20.92 -1.95 -23.04
CA VAL A 99 -21.27 -3.35 -22.76
C VAL A 99 -20.06 -4.21 -23.07
N VAL A 100 -19.40 -4.72 -22.04
CA VAL A 100 -18.37 -5.75 -22.20
C VAL A 100 -19.09 -7.09 -22.27
N VAL A 101 -19.28 -7.61 -23.49
CA VAL A 101 -19.80 -8.97 -23.69
C VAL A 101 -18.64 -9.93 -23.43
N GLY A 102 -18.63 -10.54 -22.24
CA GLY A 102 -17.67 -11.60 -21.93
C GLY A 102 -17.99 -12.85 -22.75
N THR A 103 -17.05 -13.32 -23.56
CA THR A 103 -17.20 -14.58 -24.31
C THR A 103 -17.03 -15.78 -23.35
N GLY A 104 -18.08 -16.14 -22.61
CA GLY A 104 -18.24 -17.47 -22.01
C GLY A 104 -17.97 -17.65 -20.51
N ALA A 105 -18.24 -18.88 -20.05
CA ALA A 105 -18.28 -19.32 -18.65
C ALA A 105 -16.98 -19.10 -17.84
N ASP A 106 -15.83 -19.03 -18.51
CA ASP A 106 -14.53 -18.81 -17.86
C ASP A 106 -14.38 -17.38 -17.33
N ALA A 107 -14.94 -16.39 -18.04
CA ALA A 107 -14.98 -15.00 -17.56
C ALA A 107 -15.83 -14.87 -16.29
N THR A 108 -16.93 -15.62 -16.20
CA THR A 108 -17.79 -15.70 -15.01
C THR A 108 -17.06 -16.34 -13.84
N ARG A 109 -16.31 -17.44 -14.06
CA ARG A 109 -15.55 -18.12 -13.00
C ARG A 109 -14.46 -17.22 -12.41
N ALA A 110 -13.70 -16.54 -13.28
CA ALA A 110 -12.70 -15.58 -12.86
C ALA A 110 -13.32 -14.37 -12.13
N GLY A 111 -14.46 -13.87 -12.61
CA GLY A 111 -15.24 -12.82 -11.95
C GLY A 111 -15.69 -13.22 -10.54
N ILE A 112 -16.29 -14.41 -10.41
CA ILE A 112 -16.73 -14.98 -9.13
C ILE A 112 -15.54 -15.19 -8.17
N ALA A 113 -14.41 -15.69 -8.67
CA ALA A 113 -13.20 -15.86 -7.85
C ALA A 113 -12.69 -14.53 -7.29
N ARG A 114 -12.63 -13.48 -8.12
CA ARG A 114 -12.26 -12.12 -7.69
C ARG A 114 -13.26 -11.55 -6.68
N ALA A 115 -14.56 -11.72 -6.91
CA ALA A 115 -15.59 -11.28 -5.98
C ALA A 115 -15.48 -11.98 -4.61
N ARG A 116 -15.27 -13.31 -4.60
CA ARG A 116 -15.06 -14.09 -3.36
C ARG A 116 -13.78 -13.71 -2.62
N ALA A 117 -12.68 -13.43 -3.32
CA ALA A 117 -11.44 -12.96 -2.71
C ALA A 117 -11.64 -11.59 -2.04
N ALA A 118 -12.30 -10.65 -2.73
CA ALA A 118 -12.62 -9.34 -2.18
C ALA A 118 -13.56 -9.43 -0.96
N LEU A 119 -14.54 -10.34 -0.97
CA LEU A 119 -15.46 -10.59 0.15
C LEU A 119 -14.74 -11.15 1.38
N ARG A 120 -13.84 -12.13 1.19
CA ARG A 120 -13.08 -12.74 2.31
C ARG A 120 -12.09 -11.78 2.96
N GLY A 121 -11.48 -10.88 2.19
CA GLY A 121 -10.62 -9.82 2.74
C GLY A 121 -11.37 -8.78 3.58
N ARG A 122 -12.71 -8.77 3.57
CA ARG A 122 -13.54 -7.90 4.43
C ARG A 122 -14.01 -8.58 5.71
N HIS A 123 -13.90 -9.90 5.79
CA HIS A 123 -14.34 -10.67 6.96
C HIS A 123 -13.12 -11.07 7.80
N GLU A 124 -12.42 -10.06 8.32
CA GLU A 124 -11.58 -10.28 9.50
C GLU A 124 -12.55 -10.24 10.70
N PRO A 125 -12.76 -11.36 11.41
CA PRO A 125 -13.75 -11.41 12.47
C PRO A 125 -13.32 -10.45 13.58
N LEU A 126 -14.20 -9.50 13.91
CA LEU A 126 -14.13 -8.72 15.12
C LEU A 126 -14.21 -9.69 16.30
N ILE A 127 -13.06 -10.04 16.87
CA ILE A 127 -12.97 -10.80 18.12
C ILE A 127 -13.48 -9.84 19.20
N VAL A 128 -14.77 -9.94 19.53
CA VAL A 128 -15.34 -9.28 20.71
C VAL A 128 -14.78 -9.99 21.93
N ALA A 129 -13.78 -9.39 22.56
CA ALA A 129 -13.35 -9.76 23.89
C ALA A 129 -14.48 -9.39 24.87
N GLY A 130 -15.16 -10.40 25.41
CA GLY A 130 -16.11 -10.24 26.50
C GLY A 130 -15.35 -9.92 27.79
N SER A 131 -15.64 -8.76 28.38
CA SER A 131 -15.25 -8.41 29.75
C SER A 131 -16.18 -9.11 30.74
N GLY A 132 -15.61 -9.62 31.83
CA GLY A 132 -16.30 -10.35 32.90
C GLY A 132 -16.99 -9.48 33.93
#